data_AF-A0A7K5LRJ0-F1
#
_entry.id   AF-A0A7K5LRJ0-F1
#
_cell.length_a   1.000
_cell.length_b   1.000
_cell.length_c   1.000
_cell.angle_alpha   90.00
_cell.angle_beta   90.00
_cell.angle_gamma   90.00
#
_symmetry.space_group_name_H-M   'P 1'
#
loop_
_entity.id
_entity.type
_entity.pdbx_description
1 polymer ?
#
loop_
_entity_poly.entity_id
_entity_poly.type
_entity_poly.pdbx_seq_one_letter_code
_entity_poly.pdbx_strand_id
1 'polypeptide(L)'
;PPLPLEVAFRRLRSQRVLARRDGVFRPAVVKQLRGGEEVGVQFVGDRGVTFLQGGFFGDPPAVVLDATPPAGVLGVGTPVCARLDPAETLYRPGIVVEVSAKPPSYRVRFAPPPPAPPVWVPRSGLRLLRPPWTPHGTPTEEEEEEEEEEA
;
A
#
# COMPACT_ATOMS: atom_id res chain seq x y z
N PRO A 1 -16.21 6.23 23.87
CA PRO A 1 -14.90 5.87 23.29
C PRO A 1 -14.85 6.37 21.84
N PRO A 2 -13.72 6.91 21.33
CA PRO A 2 -13.64 7.33 19.93
C PRO A 2 -13.79 6.11 19.02
N LEU A 3 -14.46 6.29 17.88
CA LEU A 3 -14.62 5.21 16.91
C LEU A 3 -13.24 4.82 16.33
N PRO A 4 -13.01 3.55 15.96
CA PRO A 4 -11.73 3.11 15.38
C PRO A 4 -11.26 3.97 14.20
N LEU A 5 -12.21 4.47 13.38
CA LEU A 5 -11.92 5.36 12.27
C LEU A 5 -11.45 6.75 12.70
N GLU A 6 -12.01 7.31 13.78
CA GLU A 6 -11.55 8.60 14.32
C GLU A 6 -10.12 8.50 14.85
N VAL A 7 -9.79 7.39 15.52
CA VAL A 7 -8.43 7.14 16.01
C VAL A 7 -7.44 7.01 14.85
N ALA A 8 -7.80 6.24 13.81
CA ALA A 8 -6.99 6.13 12.60
C ALA A 8 -6.83 7.47 11.89
N PHE A 9 -7.92 8.22 11.72
CA PHE A 9 -7.89 9.56 11.12
C PHE A 9 -6.97 10.51 11.89
N ARG A 10 -7.06 10.57 13.22
CA ARG A 10 -6.20 11.44 14.04
C ARG A 10 -4.72 11.12 13.84
N ARG A 11 -4.36 9.84 13.68
CA ARG A 11 -2.98 9.42 13.41
C ARG A 11 -2.51 9.79 12.00
N LEU A 12 -3.42 9.73 11.02
CA LEU A 12 -3.10 9.87 9.60
C LEU A 12 -3.43 11.24 9.01
N ARG A 13 -3.98 12.16 9.82
CA ARG A 13 -4.34 13.52 9.39
C ARG A 13 -3.11 14.21 8.81
N SER A 14 -3.28 14.82 7.64
CA SER A 14 -2.20 15.48 6.88
C SER A 14 -1.07 14.55 6.42
N GLN A 15 -1.20 13.23 6.54
CA GLN A 15 -0.26 12.28 5.97
C GLN A 15 -0.58 11.97 4.51
N ARG A 16 0.46 11.60 3.76
CA ARG A 16 0.36 11.09 2.40
C ARG A 16 -0.12 9.63 2.45
N VAL A 17 -1.15 9.34 1.68
CA VAL A 17 -1.81 8.04 1.58
C VAL A 17 -2.04 7.70 0.12
N LEU A 18 -2.38 6.45 -0.15
CA LEU A 18 -2.97 6.07 -1.43
C LEU A 18 -4.47 5.92 -1.26
N ALA A 19 -5.22 6.66 -2.07
CA ALA A 19 -6.67 6.68 -2.08
C ALA A 19 -7.20 5.99 -3.35
N ARG A 20 -8.20 5.13 -3.18
CA ARG A 20 -8.83 4.37 -4.26
C ARG A 20 -9.87 5.23 -4.97
N ARG A 21 -9.71 5.37 -6.28
CA ARG A 21 -10.66 6.01 -7.18
C ARG A 21 -10.71 5.23 -8.48
N ASP A 22 -11.90 4.86 -8.92
CA ASP A 22 -12.13 4.07 -10.15
C ASP A 22 -11.32 2.77 -10.20
N GLY A 23 -11.21 2.09 -9.04
CA GLY A 23 -10.48 0.82 -8.92
C GLY A 23 -8.96 0.94 -8.80
N VAL A 24 -8.40 2.15 -8.92
CA VAL A 24 -6.94 2.41 -8.85
C VAL A 24 -6.62 3.26 -7.64
N PHE A 25 -5.49 2.97 -7.00
CA PHE A 25 -4.98 3.73 -5.87
C PHE A 25 -4.02 4.82 -6.37
N ARG A 26 -4.27 6.06 -5.93
CA ARG A 26 -3.52 7.25 -6.33
C ARG A 26 -3.03 8.04 -5.12
N PRO A 27 -1.91 8.76 -5.21
CA PRO A 27 -1.42 9.60 -4.12
C PRO A 27 -2.45 10.66 -3.72
N ALA A 28 -2.69 10.76 -2.42
CA ALA A 28 -3.57 11.74 -1.83
C ALA A 28 -3.08 12.12 -0.42
N VAL A 29 -3.67 13.17 0.14
CA VAL A 29 -3.43 13.60 1.52
C VAL A 29 -4.74 13.55 2.29
N VAL A 30 -4.72 12.96 3.48
CA VAL A 30 -5.89 12.94 4.38
C VAL A 30 -6.14 14.34 4.92
N LYS A 31 -7.35 14.87 4.73
CA LYS A 31 -7.73 16.23 5.15
C LYS A 31 -8.78 16.24 6.23
N GLN A 32 -9.86 15.47 6.06
CA GLN A 32 -11.08 15.60 6.85
C GLN A 32 -11.70 14.24 7.14
N LEU A 33 -12.53 14.19 8.18
CA LEU A 33 -13.42 13.08 8.48
C LEU A 33 -14.83 13.64 8.49
N ARG A 34 -15.75 12.99 7.78
CA ARG A 34 -17.16 13.39 7.70
C ARG A 34 -18.04 12.27 8.26
N GLY A 35 -18.97 12.64 9.13
CA GLY A 35 -19.96 11.71 9.70
C GLY A 35 -19.38 10.55 10.53
N GLY A 36 -18.08 10.55 10.84
CA GLY A 36 -17.42 9.45 11.56
C GLY A 36 -17.18 8.19 10.72
N GLU A 37 -17.52 8.20 9.43
CA GLU A 37 -17.46 7.04 8.53
C GLU A 37 -16.75 7.32 7.19
N GLU A 38 -16.71 8.58 6.75
CA GLU A 38 -16.14 8.97 5.47
C GLU A 38 -14.81 9.72 5.64
N VAL A 39 -13.77 9.25 4.95
CA VAL A 39 -12.46 9.90 4.95
C VAL A 39 -12.37 10.85 3.75
N GLY A 40 -12.20 12.13 4.03
CA GLY A 40 -11.93 13.17 3.06
C GLY A 40 -10.45 13.26 2.72
N VAL A 41 -10.11 12.97 1.47
CA VAL A 41 -8.74 13.05 0.94
C VAL A 41 -8.64 14.08 -0.18
N GLN A 42 -7.47 14.69 -0.36
CA GLN A 42 -7.16 15.53 -1.50
C GLN A 42 -6.15 14.80 -2.38
N PHE A 43 -6.53 14.44 -3.61
CA PHE A 43 -5.61 13.86 -4.58
C PHE A 43 -4.55 14.87 -5.00
N VAL A 44 -3.35 14.38 -5.35
CA VAL A 44 -2.30 15.25 -5.90
C VAL A 44 -2.78 15.86 -7.21
N GLY A 45 -2.73 17.18 -7.31
CA GLY A 45 -3.22 17.95 -8.46
C GLY A 45 -4.67 18.43 -8.33
N ASP A 46 -5.46 17.84 -7.43
CA ASP A 46 -6.84 18.27 -7.19
C ASP A 46 -6.89 19.48 -6.24
N ARG A 47 -7.79 20.42 -6.51
CA ARG A 47 -8.07 21.56 -5.62
C ARG A 47 -9.06 21.23 -4.50
N GLY A 48 -9.85 20.17 -4.66
CA GLY A 48 -10.94 19.79 -3.77
C GLY A 48 -10.64 18.58 -2.88
N VAL A 49 -11.48 18.39 -1.86
CA VAL A 49 -11.49 17.17 -1.04
C VAL A 49 -12.54 16.21 -1.60
N THR A 50 -12.13 14.97 -1.86
CA THR A 50 -13.01 13.85 -2.21
C THR A 50 -13.28 13.02 -0.96
N PHE A 51 -14.54 12.75 -0.68
CA PHE A 51 -14.95 11.88 0.44
C PHE A 51 -15.12 10.45 -0.06
N LEU A 52 -14.44 9.52 0.63
CA LEU A 52 -14.45 8.10 0.27
C LEU A 52 -15.17 7.30 1.36
N GLN A 53 -16.19 6.53 0.93
CA GLN A 53 -16.89 5.58 1.79
C GLN A 53 -16.03 4.36 2.09
N GLY A 54 -16.21 3.77 3.28
CA GLY A 54 -15.43 2.61 3.75
C GLY A 54 -14.04 2.95 4.27
N GLY A 55 -13.51 4.15 3.99
CA GLY A 55 -12.29 4.68 4.61
C GLY A 55 -11.12 3.69 4.67
N PHE A 56 -10.61 3.48 5.87
CA PHE A 56 -9.48 2.59 6.16
C PHE A 56 -9.85 1.10 6.36
N PHE A 57 -11.12 0.80 6.64
CA PHE A 57 -11.56 -0.52 7.10
C PHE A 57 -12.50 -1.24 6.14
N GLY A 58 -12.83 -0.63 5.01
CA GLY A 58 -13.61 -1.27 3.95
C GLY A 58 -12.89 -2.48 3.34
N ASP A 59 -13.62 -3.30 2.59
CA ASP A 59 -13.06 -4.44 1.87
C ASP A 59 -13.43 -4.40 0.37
N PRO A 60 -12.49 -4.06 -0.53
CA PRO A 60 -11.15 -3.54 -0.26
C PRO A 60 -11.19 -2.14 0.37
N PRO A 61 -10.16 -1.74 1.13
CA PRO A 61 -10.12 -0.41 1.75
C PRO A 61 -10.04 0.69 0.69
N ALA A 62 -10.64 1.83 1.02
CA ALA A 62 -10.60 3.00 0.14
C ALA A 62 -9.33 3.82 0.33
N VAL A 63 -8.67 3.72 1.50
CA VAL A 63 -7.43 4.43 1.82
C VAL A 63 -6.43 3.47 2.45
N VAL A 64 -5.19 3.49 1.96
CA VAL A 64 -4.06 2.71 2.49
C VAL A 64 -2.84 3.61 2.70
N LEU A 65 -1.90 3.19 3.56
CA LEU A 65 -0.66 3.96 3.76
C LEU A 65 0.25 3.88 2.55
N ASP A 66 0.83 5.02 2.19
CA ASP A 66 1.90 5.07 1.20
C ASP A 66 3.27 4.85 1.86
N ALA A 67 3.42 3.67 2.48
CA ALA A 67 4.64 3.22 3.13
C ALA A 67 5.06 1.83 2.62
N THR A 68 6.35 1.68 2.31
CA THR A 68 6.93 0.41 1.89
C THR A 68 6.83 -0.61 3.04
N PRO A 69 6.24 -1.80 2.80
CA PRO A 69 6.13 -2.84 3.81
C PRO A 69 7.50 -3.38 4.25
N PRO A 70 7.64 -3.79 5.53
CA PRO A 70 8.72 -4.68 5.96
C PRO A 70 8.71 -6.00 5.17
N ALA A 71 9.88 -6.62 4.95
CA ALA A 71 9.95 -7.88 4.23
C ALA A 71 9.22 -9.02 4.96
N GLY A 72 9.34 -9.08 6.30
CA GLY A 72 8.72 -10.13 7.12
C GLY A 72 7.19 -10.18 7.13
N VAL A 73 6.50 -9.16 6.59
CA VAL A 73 5.03 -9.17 6.44
C VAL A 73 4.57 -9.49 5.02
N LEU A 74 5.50 -9.61 4.07
CA LEU A 74 5.22 -9.92 2.68
C LEU A 74 5.50 -11.41 2.40
N GLY A 75 4.42 -12.18 2.26
CA GLY A 75 4.48 -13.59 1.89
C GLY A 75 3.43 -13.94 0.85
N VAL A 76 3.46 -15.18 0.36
CA VAL A 76 2.42 -15.69 -0.53
C VAL A 76 1.06 -15.61 0.17
N GLY A 77 0.06 -15.09 -0.53
CA GLY A 77 -1.28 -14.83 -0.01
C GLY A 77 -1.47 -13.43 0.58
N THR A 78 -0.41 -12.65 0.80
CA THR A 78 -0.54 -11.29 1.35
C THR A 78 -1.27 -10.37 0.36
N PRO A 79 -2.37 -9.71 0.77
CA PRO A 79 -3.06 -8.71 -0.06
C PRO A 79 -2.27 -7.39 -0.07
N VAL A 80 -1.95 -6.92 -1.27
CA VAL A 80 -1.11 -5.74 -1.50
C VAL A 80 -1.70 -4.80 -2.53
N CYS A 81 -1.29 -3.54 -2.46
CA CYS A 81 -1.37 -2.59 -3.55
C CYS A 81 -0.01 -2.56 -4.25
N ALA A 82 0.03 -2.90 -5.53
CA ALA A 82 1.27 -2.94 -6.29
C ALA A 82 1.26 -1.89 -7.40
N ARG A 83 2.40 -1.22 -7.57
CA ARG A 83 2.67 -0.30 -8.67
C ARG A 83 2.94 -1.11 -9.94
N LEU A 84 2.19 -0.81 -11.00
CA LEU A 84 2.34 -1.50 -12.29
C LEU A 84 3.48 -0.93 -13.11
N ASP A 85 3.54 0.39 -13.22
CA ASP A 85 4.56 1.09 -13.98
C ASP A 85 5.43 1.92 -13.02
N PRO A 86 6.75 1.71 -12.99
CA PRO A 86 7.67 2.53 -12.20
C PRO A 86 7.61 4.02 -12.51
N ALA A 87 7.27 4.41 -13.74
CA ALA A 87 7.13 5.79 -14.20
C ALA A 87 5.80 6.42 -13.75
N GLU A 88 4.81 5.61 -13.37
CA GLU A 88 3.53 6.08 -12.87
C GLU A 88 3.47 6.04 -11.34
N THR A 89 2.53 6.80 -10.77
CA THR A 89 2.20 6.73 -9.34
C THR A 89 0.91 5.96 -9.08
N LEU A 90 0.52 5.06 -9.99
CA LEU A 90 -0.72 4.30 -9.92
C LEU A 90 -0.49 2.92 -9.33
N TYR A 91 -1.33 2.55 -8.36
CA TYR A 91 -1.26 1.26 -7.67
C TYR A 91 -2.57 0.49 -7.88
N ARG A 92 -2.47 -0.83 -8.03
CA ARG A 92 -3.64 -1.71 -8.15
C ARG A 92 -3.66 -2.78 -7.06
N PRO A 93 -4.86 -3.17 -6.59
CA PRO A 93 -4.98 -4.27 -5.64
C PRO A 93 -4.58 -5.59 -6.28
N GLY A 94 -3.88 -6.42 -5.51
CA GLY A 94 -3.45 -7.74 -5.91
C GLY A 94 -3.08 -8.59 -4.70
N ILE A 95 -2.65 -9.82 -4.99
CA ILE A 95 -2.21 -10.78 -4.00
C ILE A 95 -0.83 -11.27 -4.41
N VAL A 96 0.10 -11.33 -3.46
CA VAL A 96 1.41 -11.94 -3.67
C VAL A 96 1.22 -13.45 -3.91
N VAL A 97 1.73 -13.96 -5.02
CA VAL A 97 1.65 -15.39 -5.37
C VAL A 97 3.00 -16.09 -5.31
N GLU A 98 4.10 -15.33 -5.33
CA GLU A 98 5.46 -15.86 -5.31
C GLU A 98 6.41 -14.81 -4.71
N VAL A 99 7.49 -15.25 -4.07
CA VAL A 99 8.54 -14.40 -3.49
C VAL A 99 9.90 -14.90 -3.96
N SER A 100 10.72 -14.01 -4.49
CA SER A 100 12.12 -14.27 -4.82
C SER A 100 13.01 -13.50 -3.85
N ALA A 101 14.01 -14.18 -3.28
CA ALA A 101 14.96 -13.58 -2.34
C ALA A 101 16.14 -12.89 -3.05
N LYS A 102 16.46 -13.26 -4.30
CA LYS A 102 17.67 -12.81 -5.01
C LYS A 102 17.34 -12.38 -6.46
N PRO A 103 17.10 -11.09 -6.74
CA PRO A 103 16.91 -9.98 -5.79
C PRO A 103 15.51 -10.01 -5.13
N PRO A 104 15.32 -9.38 -3.96
CA PRO A 104 14.03 -9.31 -3.26
C PRO A 104 12.89 -8.78 -4.14
N SER A 105 12.05 -9.70 -4.62
CA SER A 105 10.99 -9.42 -5.60
C SER A 105 9.74 -10.23 -5.27
N TYR A 106 8.58 -9.67 -5.60
CA TYR A 106 7.29 -10.28 -5.29
C TYR A 106 6.46 -10.38 -6.54
N ARG A 107 5.97 -11.57 -6.84
CA ARG A 107 5.09 -11.78 -7.99
C ARG A 107 3.67 -11.52 -7.55
N VAL A 108 3.01 -10.54 -8.15
CA VAL A 108 1.68 -10.09 -7.75
C VAL A 108 0.66 -10.44 -8.82
N ARG A 109 -0.39 -11.14 -8.41
CA ARG A 109 -1.59 -11.38 -9.22
C ARG A 109 -2.62 -10.30 -8.92
N PHE A 110 -2.90 -9.46 -9.90
CA PHE A 110 -3.88 -8.37 -9.77
C PHE A 110 -5.32 -8.88 -9.79
N ALA A 111 -6.21 -8.16 -9.11
CA ALA A 111 -7.63 -8.45 -9.16
C ALA A 111 -8.21 -8.15 -10.57
N PRO A 112 -9.12 -8.99 -11.10
CA PRO A 112 -9.74 -8.80 -12.41
C PRO A 112 -10.63 -7.55 -12.48
N PRO A 113 -11.03 -7.08 -13.70
CA PRO A 113 -10.79 -7.65 -15.04
C PRO A 113 -9.93 -6.77 -15.99
N PRO A 114 -9.26 -7.37 -17.02
CA PRO A 114 -9.10 -8.81 -17.31
C PRO A 114 -7.97 -9.47 -16.48
N PRO A 115 -7.91 -10.83 -16.42
CA PRO A 115 -6.81 -11.55 -15.77
C PRO A 115 -5.49 -11.27 -16.51
N ALA A 116 -4.66 -10.41 -15.93
CA ALA A 116 -3.29 -10.20 -16.38
C ALA A 116 -2.37 -11.27 -15.77
N PRO A 117 -1.31 -11.69 -16.48
CA PRO A 117 -0.29 -12.54 -15.88
C PRO A 117 0.29 -11.86 -14.63
N PRO A 118 0.63 -12.64 -13.58
CA PRO A 118 1.28 -12.07 -12.40
C PRO A 118 2.61 -11.40 -12.76
N VAL A 119 2.83 -10.20 -12.22
CA VAL A 119 4.01 -9.36 -12.53
C VAL A 119 4.95 -9.34 -11.34
N TRP A 120 6.26 -9.37 -11.62
CA TRP A 120 7.29 -9.18 -10.60
C TRP A 120 7.41 -7.69 -10.26
N VAL A 121 7.29 -7.38 -8.97
CA VAL A 121 7.35 -6.01 -8.45
C VAL A 121 8.36 -5.98 -7.31
N PRO A 122 9.28 -4.99 -7.28
CA PRO A 122 10.19 -4.82 -6.15
C PRO A 122 9.42 -4.40 -4.90
N ARG A 123 9.99 -4.65 -3.71
CA ARG A 123 9.37 -4.27 -2.42
C ARG A 123 8.93 -2.80 -2.37
N SER A 124 9.75 -1.90 -2.94
CA SER A 124 9.49 -0.46 -3.01
C SER A 124 8.22 -0.11 -3.79
N GLY A 125 7.74 -0.99 -4.68
CA GLY A 125 6.51 -0.84 -5.44
C GLY A 125 5.27 -1.43 -4.76
N LEU A 126 5.40 -1.99 -3.55
CA LEU A 126 4.29 -2.59 -2.81
C LEU A 126 3.83 -1.71 -1.66
N ARG A 127 2.54 -1.77 -1.34
CA ARG A 127 1.90 -1.20 -0.13
C ARG A 127 0.96 -2.23 0.47
N LEU A 128 0.81 -2.25 1.78
CA LEU A 128 -0.11 -3.18 2.43
C LEU A 128 -1.56 -2.71 2.24
N LEU A 129 -2.44 -3.60 1.75
CA LEU A 129 -3.86 -3.29 1.69
C LEU A 129 -4.46 -3.21 3.09
N ARG A 130 -4.01 -4.05 4.03
CA ARG A 130 -4.56 -4.14 5.39
C ARG A 130 -3.47 -3.89 6.44
N PRO A 131 -3.86 -3.48 7.66
CA PRO A 131 -2.92 -3.40 8.78
C PRO A 131 -2.29 -4.79 9.09
N PRO A 132 -1.12 -4.83 9.75
CA PRO A 132 -0.47 -3.77 10.51
C PRO A 132 0.28 -2.80 9.60
N TRP A 133 -0.26 -1.59 9.45
CA TRP A 133 0.40 -0.49 8.78
C TRP A 133 1.38 0.12 9.79
N THR A 134 2.42 -0.62 10.16
CA THR A 134 3.44 -0.13 11.10
C THR A 134 4.25 0.96 10.40
N PRO A 135 4.29 2.20 10.93
CA PRO A 135 5.10 3.24 10.35
C PRO A 135 6.52 3.17 10.95
N HIS A 136 7.22 2.04 10.83
CA HIS A 136 8.63 1.98 11.20
C HIS A 136 9.34 0.95 10.33
N GLY A 137 10.10 1.45 9.37
CA GLY A 137 11.26 0.72 8.87
C GLY A 137 12.31 0.76 9.97
N THR A 138 12.45 -0.32 10.72
CA THR A 138 13.77 -0.70 11.19
C THR A 138 14.41 -1.43 10.01
N PRO A 139 15.56 -0.97 9.49
CA PRO A 139 16.34 -1.80 8.60
C PRO A 139 16.75 -3.02 9.42
N THR A 140 16.16 -4.18 9.15
CA THR A 140 16.80 -5.43 9.54
C THR A 140 17.95 -5.60 8.56
N GLU A 141 19.15 -5.39 9.08
CA GLU A 141 20.43 -5.76 8.53
C GLU A 141 20.34 -7.21 8.03
N GLU A 142 20.11 -7.39 6.74
CA GLU A 142 20.36 -8.63 6.01
C GLU A 142 20.92 -8.23 4.63
N GLU A 143 21.98 -7.42 4.66
CA GLU A 143 22.92 -7.22 3.56
C GLU A 143 24.31 -7.48 4.14
N GLU A 144 24.67 -8.74 4.34
CA GLU A 144 26.05 -9.19 4.51
C GLU A 144 26.02 -10.72 4.41
N GLU A 145 26.21 -11.25 3.20
CA GLU A 145 26.81 -12.56 2.93
C GLU A 145 26.94 -12.75 1.40
N GLU A 146 27.72 -11.88 0.76
CA GLU A 146 28.43 -12.18 -0.49
C GLU A 146 29.83 -11.56 -0.38
N GLU A 147 30.82 -12.37 0.01
CA GLU A 147 32.24 -12.39 -0.42
C GLU A 147 33.15 -12.95 0.68
N GLU A 148 33.49 -14.23 0.57
CA GLU A 148 34.84 -14.75 0.87
C GLU A 148 35.02 -15.94 -0.10
N GLU A 149 35.32 -15.65 -1.36
CA GLU A 149 36.67 -15.53 -1.94
C GLU A 149 37.38 -16.89 -2.04
N GLU A 150 37.57 -17.32 -3.29
CA GLU A 150 38.60 -18.28 -3.69
C GLU A 150 39.97 -17.78 -3.22
N ALA A 151 40.68 -18.59 -2.43
CA ALA A 151 42.14 -18.58 -2.35
C ALA A 151 42.68 -19.96 -1.94
#